data_AF-A0A4Q3R696-F1
#
_entry.id   AF-A0A4Q3R696-F1
#
_cell.length_a   1.000
_cell.length_b   1.000
_cell.length_c   1.000
_cell.angle_alpha   90.00
_cell.angle_beta   90.00
_cell.angle_gamma   90.00
#
_symmetry.space_group_name_H-M   'P 1'
#
loop_
_entity.id
_entity.type
_entity.pdbx_description
1 polymer ?
#
loop_
_entity_poly.entity_id
_entity_poly.type
_entity_poly.pdbx_seq_one_letter_code
_entity_poly.pdbx_strand_id
1 'polypeptide(L)' 'DLLEEMETIAASGTKLNLDYAISDMLDEYEQEEILDYFKGCETSSLDVALQELSDGNYNWEQLKIMRIKFLSVYGN' A
#
# COMPACT_ATOMS: atom_id res chain seq x y z
N ASP A 1 -2.62 -14.54 7.17
CA ASP A 1 -3.60 -14.20 6.11
C ASP A 1 -2.94 -14.05 4.74
N LEU A 2 -3.69 -14.20 3.64
CA LEU A 2 -3.18 -14.09 2.26
C LEU A 2 -2.34 -12.81 2.04
N LEU A 3 -2.75 -11.70 2.66
CA LEU A 3 -2.05 -10.42 2.58
C LEU A 3 -0.71 -10.39 3.35
N GLU A 4 -0.52 -11.19 4.41
CA GLU A 4 0.79 -11.35 5.07
C GLU A 4 1.76 -12.22 4.26
N GLU A 5 1.24 -13.25 3.59
CA GLU A 5 2.05 -14.06 2.67
C GLU A 5 2.54 -13.20 1.50
N MET A 6 1.69 -12.30 0.99
CA MET A 6 2.06 -11.34 -0.05
C MET A 6 3.12 -10.33 0.43
N GLU A 7 3.05 -9.84 1.67
CA GLU A 7 4.12 -9.00 2.26
C GLU A 7 5.46 -9.76 2.31
N THR A 8 5.43 -11.02 2.74
CA THR A 8 6.62 -11.87 2.81
C THR A 8 7.23 -12.12 1.42
N ILE A 9 6.38 -12.32 0.40
CA ILE A 9 6.81 -12.52 -0.99
C ILE A 9 7.38 -11.21 -1.57
N ALA A 10 6.75 -10.07 -1.35
CA ALA A 10 7.28 -8.78 -1.79
C ALA A 10 8.64 -8.48 -1.14
N ALA A 11 8.78 -8.74 0.17
CA ALA A 11 10.03 -8.59 0.91
C ALA A 11 11.15 -9.53 0.43
N SER A 12 10.81 -10.62 -0.27
CA SER A 12 11.80 -11.53 -0.90
C SER A 12 12.40 -10.98 -2.20
N GLY A 13 11.96 -9.80 -2.66
CA GLY A 13 12.38 -9.19 -3.92
C GLY A 13 11.58 -9.69 -5.14
N THR A 14 10.53 -10.49 -4.91
CA THR A 14 9.61 -10.90 -5.98
C THR A 14 8.70 -9.74 -6.36
N LYS A 15 8.76 -9.29 -7.62
CA LYS A 15 7.85 -8.28 -8.15
C LYS A 15 6.45 -8.85 -8.33
N LEU A 16 5.55 -8.53 -7.40
CA LEU A 16 4.12 -8.77 -7.54
C LEU A 16 3.51 -7.66 -8.39
N ASN A 17 2.86 -8.02 -9.49
CA ASN A 17 2.04 -7.05 -10.22
C ASN A 17 0.65 -6.99 -9.56
N LEU A 18 0.45 -5.96 -8.74
CA LEU A 18 -0.81 -5.72 -8.02
C LEU A 18 -1.72 -4.71 -8.73
N ASP A 19 -1.30 -4.17 -9.88
CA ASP A 19 -1.97 -3.02 -10.48
C ASP A 19 -3.43 -3.29 -10.80
N TYR A 20 -3.75 -4.50 -11.28
CA TYR A 20 -5.15 -4.89 -11.55
C TYR A 20 -6.01 -4.88 -10.29
N ALA A 21 -5.51 -5.47 -9.20
CA ALA A 21 -6.25 -5.53 -7.93
C ALA A 21 -6.40 -4.14 -7.29
N ILE A 22 -5.40 -3.27 -7.47
CA ILE A 22 -5.44 -1.90 -6.95
C ILE A 22 -6.43 -1.06 -7.75
N SER A 23 -6.43 -1.15 -9.08
CA SER A 23 -7.37 -0.42 -9.94
C SER A 23 -8.84 -0.80 -9.71
N ASP A 24 -9.11 -1.98 -9.14
CA ASP A 24 -10.47 -2.39 -8.74
C ASP A 24 -10.90 -1.76 -7.39
N MET A 25 -9.95 -1.28 -6.58
CA MET A 25 -10.19 -0.79 -5.21
C MET A 25 -10.00 0.72 -5.05
N LEU A 26 -9.14 1.33 -5.88
CA LEU A 26 -8.70 2.71 -5.76
C LEU A 26 -8.56 3.34 -7.15
N ASP A 27 -9.06 4.55 -7.32
CA ASP A 27 -8.81 5.32 -8.53
C ASP A 27 -7.35 5.85 -8.59
N GLU A 28 -6.97 6.43 -9.73
CA GLU A 28 -5.59 6.90 -9.93
C GLU A 28 -5.18 8.00 -8.95
N TYR A 29 -6.11 8.87 -8.53
CA TYR A 29 -5.83 9.96 -7.59
C TYR A 29 -5.63 9.42 -6.17
N GLU A 30 -6.50 8.51 -5.74
CA GLU A 30 -6.38 7.85 -4.43
C GLU A 30 -5.09 7.03 -4.35
N GLN A 31 -4.73 6.34 -5.44
CA GLN A 31 -3.45 5.62 -5.52
C GLN A 31 -2.25 6.56 -5.38
N GLU A 32 -2.26 7.69 -6.08
CA GLU A 32 -1.18 8.68 -6.02
C GLU A 32 -1.03 9.26 -4.60
N GLU A 33 -2.15 9.64 -3.98
CA GLU A 33 -2.19 10.19 -2.62
C GLU A 33 -1.61 9.22 -1.59
N ILE A 34 -2.08 7.97 -1.57
CA ILE A 34 -1.60 6.95 -0.64
C ILE A 34 -0.13 6.63 -0.89
N LEU A 35 0.29 6.58 -2.16
CA LEU A 35 1.67 6.29 -2.51
C LEU A 35 2.62 7.42 -2.07
N ASP A 36 2.21 8.67 -2.24
CA ASP A 36 2.99 9.83 -1.82
C ASP A 36 3.08 9.95 -0.31
N TYR A 37 2.02 9.59 0.42
CA TYR A 37 2.09 9.39 1.87
C TYR A 37 3.19 8.39 2.24
N PHE A 38 3.20 7.18 1.66
CA PHE A 38 4.18 6.16 2.02
C PHE A 38 5.62 6.54 1.64
N LYS A 39 5.83 7.30 0.56
CA LYS A 39 7.16 7.84 0.21
C LYS A 39 7.68 8.85 1.24
N GLY A 40 6.80 9.59 1.91
CA GLY A 40 7.16 10.63 2.88
C GLY A 40 7.10 10.20 4.34
N CYS A 41 6.48 9.05 4.65
CA CYS A 41 6.26 8.61 6.03
C CYS A 41 7.55 8.13 6.71
N GLU A 42 7.66 8.38 8.02
CA GLU A 42 8.74 7.82 8.85
C GLU A 42 8.52 6.32 9.14
N THR A 43 7.27 5.86 9.06
CA THR A 43 6.87 4.47 9.32
C THR A 43 5.77 4.04 8.37
N SER A 44 5.90 2.84 7.83
CA SER A 44 4.87 2.23 6.97
C SER A 44 3.75 1.56 7.76
N SER A 45 3.55 1.89 9.04
CA SER A 45 2.49 1.30 9.88
C SER A 45 1.09 1.62 9.32
N LEU A 46 0.27 0.59 9.13
CA LEU A 46 -1.10 0.76 8.62
C LEU A 46 -2.01 1.49 9.61
N ASP A 47 -1.81 1.29 10.91
CA ASP A 47 -2.60 2.00 11.93
C ASP A 47 -2.33 3.51 11.90
N VAL A 48 -1.06 3.90 11.65
CA VAL A 48 -0.68 5.30 11.49
C VAL A 48 -1.22 5.86 10.18
N ALA A 49 -1.11 5.10 9.08
CA ALA A 49 -1.64 5.49 7.77
C ALA A 49 -3.16 5.74 7.83
N LEU A 50 -3.93 4.88 8.51
CA LEU A 50 -5.37 5.07 8.70
C LEU A 50 -5.72 6.38 9.43
N GLN A 51 -4.90 6.79 10.38
CA GLN A 51 -5.14 8.02 11.15
C GLN A 51 -4.79 9.25 10.30
N GLU A 52 -3.62 9.24 9.68
CA GLU A 52 -3.10 10.36 8.89
C GLU A 52 -3.89 10.58 7.59
N LEU A 53 -4.39 9.51 6.96
CA LEU A 53 -5.19 9.56 5.74
C LEU A 53 -6.70 9.45 5.99
N SER A 54 -7.15 9.82 7.20
CA SER A 54 -8.56 9.70 7.58
C SER A 54 -9.52 10.53 6.71
N ASP A 55 -9.03 11.62 6.11
CA ASP A 55 -9.79 12.46 5.18
C ASP A 55 -10.10 11.75 3.85
N GLY A 56 -9.27 10.79 3.45
CA GLY A 56 -9.45 10.00 2.22
C GLY A 56 -10.48 8.87 2.34
N ASN A 57 -11.00 8.61 3.54
CA ASN A 57 -12.00 7.55 3.81
C ASN A 57 -11.58 6.15 3.31
N TYR A 58 -10.29 5.84 3.39
CA TYR A 58 -9.74 4.54 2.99
C TYR A 58 -10.00 3.47 4.04
N ASN A 59 -10.21 2.24 3.59
CA ASN A 59 -10.26 1.08 4.45
C ASN A 59 -8.87 0.43 4.60
N TRP A 60 -8.79 -0.52 5.55
CA TRP A 60 -7.53 -1.18 5.88
C TRP A 60 -6.96 -2.01 4.70
N GLU A 61 -7.80 -2.63 3.88
CA GLU A 61 -7.36 -3.42 2.73
C GLU A 61 -6.75 -2.54 1.63
N GLN A 62 -7.38 -1.39 1.35
CA GLN A 62 -6.88 -0.39 0.39
C GLN A 62 -5.50 0.14 0.79
N LEU A 63 -5.31 0.51 2.05
CA LEU A 63 -4.01 0.96 2.54
C LEU A 63 -2.97 -0.17 2.55
N LYS A 64 -3.38 -1.40 2.88
CA LYS A 64 -2.49 -2.56 2.89
C LYS A 64 -1.98 -2.92 1.51
N ILE A 65 -2.83 -2.98 0.49
CA ILE A 65 -2.40 -3.31 -0.87
C ILE A 65 -1.44 -2.24 -1.43
N MET A 66 -1.71 -0.96 -1.13
CA MET A 66 -0.82 0.14 -1.52
C MET A 66 0.52 0.11 -0.79
N ARG A 67 0.52 -0.24 0.50
CA ARG A 67 1.76 -0.47 1.27
C ARG A 67 2.61 -1.59 0.64
N ILE A 68 1.99 -2.71 0.24
CA ILE A 68 2.70 -3.81 -0.42
C ILE A 68 3.30 -3.35 -1.75
N LYS A 69 2.54 -2.60 -2.57
CA LYS A 69 3.05 -1.99 -3.80
C LYS A 69 4.23 -1.07 -3.52
N PHE A 70 4.11 -0.19 -2.54
CA PHE A 70 5.19 0.72 -2.13
C PHE A 70 6.46 -0.05 -1.76
N LEU A 71 6.36 -1.03 -0.87
CA LEU A 71 7.51 -1.86 -0.46
C LEU A 71 8.11 -2.65 -1.62
N SER A 72 7.28 -3.18 -2.53
CA SER A 72 7.77 -3.93 -3.70
C SER A 72 8.48 -3.06 -4.74
N VAL A 73 8.12 -1.78 -4.85
CA VAL A 73 8.68 -0.86 -5.86
C VAL A 73 9.87 -0.06 -5.31
N TYR A 74 9.80 0.36 -4.05
CA TYR A 74 10.74 1.30 -3.43
C TYR A 74 11.54 0.72 -2.26
N GLY A 75 11.19 -0.47 -1.76
CA GLY A 75 11.83 -1.08 -0.58
C GLY A 75 13.14 -1.84 -0.84
N ASN A 76 13.71 -1.74 -2.05
CA ASN A 76 15.02 -2.29 -2.42
C ASN A 76 16.08 -1.19 -2.50
#